data_AF-T2GKN5-F1
#
_entry.id   AF-T2GKN5-F1
#
_cell.length_a   1.000
_cell.length_b   1.000
_cell.length_c   1.000
_cell.angle_alpha   90.00
_cell.angle_beta   90.00
_cell.angle_gamma   90.00
#
_symmetry.space_group_name_H-M   'P 1'
#
loop_
_entity.id
_entity.type
_entity.pdbx_description
1 polymer ?
#
loop_
_entity_poly.entity_id
_entity_poly.type
_entity_poly.pdbx_seq_one_letter_code
_entity_poly.pdbx_strand_id
1 'polypeptide(L)'
;MAGISDAEFCLKLIPYGFDMVTLGGYNADRETSRAGRLIAQRGRPEFDFDCSELRSIINHEASRIKERFDVMVSVNIRALEPERIVEISSIESVDVVEINAHCRQPEITEIGAGQSMLLDPEFLEDFTAEVTGKARSRVSVKIRGNVPGADTVGVAGVLADLGVDYIHLDAMKPGEDRADLELVSLVSEVKGDSILIGNNSVRDLESARAMLAAGADAVSVARAAISGRLGFNLRELKFNSD
;
A
#
# COMPACT_ATOMS: atom_id res chain seq x y z
N MET A 1 -0.16 -7.11 3.39
CA MET A 1 -1.36 -7.83 3.91
C MET A 1 -1.10 -8.03 5.39
N ALA A 2 -1.92 -7.41 6.25
CA ALA A 2 -1.66 -7.42 7.69
C ALA A 2 -1.60 -8.84 8.26
N GLY A 3 -0.67 -9.08 9.17
CA GLY A 3 -0.38 -10.39 9.77
C GLY A 3 0.23 -11.44 8.81
N ILE A 4 0.60 -11.06 7.59
CA ILE A 4 1.11 -12.00 6.57
C ILE A 4 2.37 -11.47 5.87
N SER A 5 2.37 -10.21 5.45
CA SER A 5 3.46 -9.64 4.63
C SER A 5 4.66 -9.22 5.49
N ASP A 6 5.31 -10.19 6.11
CA ASP A 6 6.61 -10.06 6.77
C ASP A 6 7.76 -10.38 5.79
N ALA A 7 9.00 -10.32 6.25
CA ALA A 7 10.17 -10.61 5.43
C ALA A 7 10.19 -12.07 4.95
N GLU A 8 9.73 -13.02 5.77
CA GLU A 8 9.69 -14.43 5.37
C GLU A 8 8.74 -14.63 4.17
N PHE A 9 7.57 -14.01 4.22
CA PHE A 9 6.61 -14.00 3.13
C PHE A 9 7.19 -13.32 1.89
N CYS A 10 7.75 -12.12 2.04
CA CYS A 10 8.28 -11.36 0.91
C CYS A 10 9.42 -12.09 0.21
N LEU A 11 10.34 -12.71 0.96
CA LEU A 11 11.47 -13.47 0.44
C LEU A 11 11.04 -14.67 -0.44
N LYS A 12 9.89 -15.27 -0.17
CA LYS A 12 9.33 -16.35 -1.01
C LYS A 12 8.86 -15.83 -2.38
N LEU A 13 8.46 -14.55 -2.44
CA LEU A 13 7.84 -13.95 -3.62
C LEU A 13 8.82 -13.18 -4.51
N ILE A 14 9.88 -12.57 -3.96
CA ILE A 14 10.88 -11.82 -4.75
C ILE A 14 11.37 -12.58 -6.00
N PRO A 15 11.66 -13.90 -5.96
CA PRO A 15 12.10 -14.65 -7.14
C PRO A 15 11.12 -14.67 -8.33
N TYR A 16 9.84 -14.32 -8.11
CA TYR A 16 8.83 -14.18 -9.17
C TYR A 16 8.92 -12.85 -9.93
N GLY A 17 9.91 -12.01 -9.67
CA GLY A 17 10.18 -10.80 -10.46
C GLY A 17 9.58 -9.51 -9.90
N PHE A 18 9.51 -9.37 -8.58
CA PHE A 18 9.11 -8.11 -7.96
C PHE A 18 10.30 -7.16 -7.85
N ASP A 19 10.14 -5.94 -8.35
CA ASP A 19 11.11 -4.83 -8.15
C ASP A 19 10.93 -4.18 -6.77
N MET A 20 9.74 -4.31 -6.19
CA MET A 20 9.40 -3.81 -4.85
C MET A 20 8.51 -4.81 -4.11
N VAL A 21 8.77 -4.98 -2.82
CA VAL A 21 7.90 -5.71 -1.89
C VAL A 21 7.41 -4.80 -0.78
N THR A 22 6.16 -5.01 -0.33
CA THR A 22 5.55 -4.21 0.74
C THR A 22 5.40 -5.03 2.01
N LEU A 23 6.15 -4.65 3.04
CA LEU A 23 5.97 -5.14 4.40
C LEU A 23 4.71 -4.54 5.03
N GLY A 24 4.06 -5.30 5.90
CA GLY A 24 3.08 -4.75 6.82
C GLY A 24 1.64 -4.66 6.29
N GLY A 25 1.05 -3.49 6.50
CA GLY A 25 -0.24 -3.36 7.19
C GLY A 25 -0.06 -3.23 8.70
N TYR A 26 1.03 -2.58 9.13
CA TYR A 26 1.36 -2.37 10.55
C TYR A 26 0.49 -1.28 11.17
N ASN A 27 0.31 -1.34 12.47
CA ASN A 27 -0.41 -0.36 13.27
C ASN A 27 0.61 0.45 14.09
N ALA A 28 0.66 1.76 13.92
CA ALA A 28 1.79 2.57 14.41
C ALA A 28 1.56 3.37 15.68
N ASP A 29 0.31 3.52 16.10
CA ASP A 29 -0.07 4.23 17.30
C ASP A 29 -1.02 3.37 18.16
N ARG A 30 -1.32 3.87 19.37
CA ARG A 30 -2.09 3.12 20.36
C ARG A 30 -3.47 2.73 19.84
N GLU A 31 -4.14 3.62 19.12
CA GLU A 31 -5.51 3.41 18.62
C GLU A 31 -5.52 2.38 17.49
N THR A 32 -4.64 2.52 16.50
CA THR A 32 -4.50 1.54 15.43
C THR A 32 -4.06 0.18 15.97
N SER A 33 -3.14 0.11 16.95
CA SER A 33 -2.73 -1.16 17.56
C SER A 33 -3.88 -1.81 18.33
N ARG A 34 -4.71 -1.02 19.03
CA ARG A 34 -5.92 -1.53 19.69
C ARG A 34 -6.90 -2.10 18.67
N ALA A 35 -7.15 -1.37 17.58
CA ALA A 35 -7.99 -1.85 16.48
C ALA A 35 -7.45 -3.15 15.86
N GLY A 36 -6.13 -3.23 15.64
CA GLY A 36 -5.46 -4.45 15.18
C GLY A 36 -5.70 -5.66 16.09
N ARG A 37 -5.61 -5.48 17.41
CA ARG A 37 -5.94 -6.56 18.37
C ARG A 37 -7.40 -7.01 18.31
N LEU A 38 -8.34 -6.08 18.10
CA LEU A 38 -9.76 -6.42 17.94
C LEU A 38 -10.00 -7.20 16.64
N ILE A 39 -9.34 -6.81 15.55
CA ILE A 39 -9.35 -7.56 14.28
C ILE A 39 -8.80 -8.98 14.48
N ALA A 40 -7.70 -9.13 15.23
CA ALA A 40 -7.12 -10.43 15.57
C ALA A 40 -8.09 -11.30 16.38
N GLN A 41 -8.77 -10.72 17.38
CA GLN A 41 -9.80 -11.41 18.17
C GLN A 41 -10.99 -11.88 17.32
N ARG A 42 -11.31 -11.16 16.24
CA ARG A 42 -12.32 -11.56 15.24
C ARG A 42 -11.82 -12.67 14.30
N GLY A 43 -10.59 -13.13 14.45
CA GLY A 43 -10.01 -14.25 13.69
C GLY A 43 -9.37 -13.85 12.36
N ARG A 44 -9.12 -12.55 12.13
CA ARG A 44 -8.32 -12.09 10.98
C ARG A 44 -6.85 -11.94 11.39
N PRO A 45 -5.88 -12.42 10.59
CA PRO A 45 -4.47 -12.19 10.86
C PRO A 45 -4.14 -10.70 10.95
N GLU A 46 -3.36 -10.32 11.97
CA GLU A 46 -2.83 -8.99 12.20
C GLU A 46 -1.44 -9.10 12.83
N PHE A 47 -0.66 -8.04 12.71
CA PHE A 47 0.59 -7.92 13.45
C PHE A 47 0.29 -7.37 14.85
N ASP A 48 0.61 -8.14 15.90
CA ASP A 48 0.34 -7.77 17.29
C ASP A 48 1.66 -7.68 18.07
N PHE A 49 2.09 -6.44 18.28
CA PHE A 49 3.26 -6.06 19.06
C PHE A 49 3.01 -4.68 19.67
N ASP A 50 3.86 -4.23 20.60
CA ASP A 50 3.74 -2.88 21.15
C ASP A 50 4.15 -1.83 20.09
N CYS A 51 3.37 -0.76 19.95
CA CYS A 51 3.66 0.30 18.99
C CYS A 51 5.06 0.94 19.18
N SER A 52 5.62 0.90 20.40
CA SER A 52 6.98 1.35 20.68
C SER A 52 8.08 0.46 20.08
N GLU A 53 7.75 -0.79 19.74
CA GLU A 53 8.66 -1.75 19.09
C GLU A 53 8.60 -1.65 17.55
N LEU A 54 7.64 -0.91 16.99
CA LEU A 54 7.38 -0.89 15.54
C LEU A 54 8.64 -0.57 14.73
N ARG A 55 9.41 0.44 15.15
CA ARG A 55 10.63 0.86 14.46
C ARG A 55 11.68 -0.25 14.41
N SER A 56 11.92 -0.94 15.53
CA SER A 56 12.93 -2.00 15.59
C SER A 56 12.49 -3.23 14.77
N ILE A 57 11.20 -3.56 14.80
CA ILE A 57 10.61 -4.65 14.01
C ILE A 57 10.75 -4.36 12.52
N ILE A 58 10.35 -3.18 12.05
CA ILE A 58 10.48 -2.82 10.63
C ILE A 58 11.94 -2.84 10.20
N ASN A 59 12.84 -2.25 11.00
CA ASN A 59 14.26 -2.26 10.67
C ASN A 59 14.79 -3.70 10.54
N HIS A 60 14.39 -4.60 11.44
CA HIS A 60 14.78 -6.00 11.36
C HIS A 60 14.25 -6.68 10.09
N GLU A 61 12.95 -6.56 9.82
CA GLU A 61 12.30 -7.20 8.67
C GLU A 61 12.83 -6.65 7.32
N ALA A 62 12.98 -5.33 7.20
CA ALA A 62 13.51 -4.69 6.01
C ALA A 62 14.98 -5.07 5.74
N SER A 63 15.83 -5.09 6.79
CA SER A 63 17.24 -5.46 6.67
C SER A 63 17.39 -6.91 6.20
N ARG A 64 16.57 -7.84 6.71
CA ARG A 64 16.56 -9.24 6.27
C ARG A 64 16.30 -9.41 4.76
N ILE A 65 15.50 -8.52 4.17
CA ILE A 65 15.25 -8.51 2.72
C ILE A 65 16.48 -7.96 1.99
N LYS A 66 16.96 -6.78 2.40
CA LYS A 66 18.09 -6.06 1.78
C LYS A 66 19.42 -6.85 1.82
N GLU A 67 19.62 -7.68 2.83
CA GLU A 67 20.78 -8.58 2.93
C GLU A 67 20.82 -9.67 1.84
N ARG A 68 19.68 -9.96 1.20
CA ARG A 68 19.52 -11.11 0.28
C ARG A 68 19.21 -10.70 -1.15
N PHE A 69 18.51 -9.58 -1.33
CA PHE A 69 18.04 -9.13 -2.64
C PHE A 69 18.16 -7.62 -2.75
N ASP A 70 18.58 -7.16 -3.93
CA ASP A 70 18.51 -5.77 -4.33
C ASP A 70 17.11 -5.46 -4.89
N VAL A 71 16.17 -5.23 -3.99
CA VAL A 71 14.78 -4.84 -4.30
C VAL A 71 14.37 -3.68 -3.40
N MET A 72 13.40 -2.87 -3.84
CA MET A 72 12.81 -1.85 -2.98
C MET A 72 11.95 -2.51 -1.88
N VAL A 73 12.05 -1.98 -0.66
CA VAL A 73 11.25 -2.35 0.50
C VAL A 73 10.34 -1.17 0.82
N SER A 74 9.05 -1.39 0.57
CA SER A 74 7.97 -0.51 1.01
C SER A 74 7.41 -0.99 2.34
N VAL A 75 6.95 -0.07 3.20
CA VAL A 75 6.29 -0.40 4.46
C VAL A 75 4.92 0.26 4.51
N ASN A 76 3.85 -0.55 4.52
CA ASN A 76 2.49 -0.06 4.64
C ASN A 76 2.09 0.10 6.12
N ILE A 77 1.65 1.30 6.47
CA ILE A 77 1.45 1.73 7.86
C ILE A 77 0.07 2.36 8.01
N ARG A 78 -0.69 1.89 9.00
CA ARG A 78 -1.91 2.54 9.49
C ARG A 78 -1.51 3.41 10.68
N ALA A 79 -1.82 4.70 10.60
CA ALA A 79 -1.53 5.67 11.65
C ALA A 79 -2.58 6.79 11.64
N LEU A 80 -2.80 7.40 12.79
CA LEU A 80 -3.50 8.67 13.00
C LEU A 80 -2.52 9.82 13.30
N GLU A 81 -1.26 9.50 13.62
CA GLU A 81 -0.17 10.44 13.85
C GLU A 81 0.85 10.35 12.69
N PRO A 82 1.01 11.40 11.86
CA PRO A 82 1.94 11.38 10.72
C PRO A 82 3.40 11.20 11.14
N GLU A 83 3.77 11.67 12.35
CA GLU A 83 5.11 11.55 12.91
C GLU A 83 5.57 10.09 13.00
N ARG A 84 4.65 9.14 13.19
CA ARG A 84 4.96 7.72 13.23
C ARG A 84 5.47 7.22 11.88
N ILE A 85 4.89 7.68 10.79
CA ILE A 85 5.30 7.32 9.44
C ILE A 85 6.63 8.01 9.09
N VAL A 86 6.77 9.28 9.47
CA VAL A 86 8.02 10.04 9.32
C VAL A 86 9.17 9.36 10.06
N GLU A 87 8.95 8.87 11.29
CA GLU A 87 9.95 8.10 12.02
C GLU A 87 10.41 6.88 11.22
N ILE A 88 9.47 6.05 10.74
CA ILE A 88 9.81 4.86 9.95
C ILE A 88 10.56 5.20 8.65
N SER A 89 10.23 6.32 8.01
CA SER A 89 10.90 6.77 6.78
C SER A 89 12.40 7.00 6.96
N SER A 90 12.86 7.17 8.20
CA SER A 90 14.26 7.41 8.54
C SER A 90 15.09 6.13 8.69
N ILE A 91 14.49 4.95 8.51
CA ILE A 91 15.19 3.65 8.54
C ILE A 91 15.89 3.44 7.20
N GLU A 92 17.21 3.22 7.21
CA GLU A 92 18.02 3.10 5.99
C GLU A 92 17.59 1.96 5.06
N SER A 93 17.09 0.85 5.61
CA SER A 93 16.63 -0.30 4.85
C SER A 93 15.20 -0.15 4.26
N VAL A 94 14.53 0.98 4.50
CA VAL A 94 13.18 1.29 4.00
C VAL A 94 13.26 2.32 2.87
N ASP A 95 12.96 1.89 1.65
CA ASP A 95 13.00 2.78 0.48
C ASP A 95 11.71 3.59 0.30
N VAL A 96 10.58 3.04 0.78
CA VAL A 96 9.25 3.66 0.65
C VAL A 96 8.46 3.49 1.94
N VAL A 97 7.91 4.57 2.49
CA VAL A 97 6.83 4.49 3.48
C VAL A 97 5.48 4.67 2.78
N GLU A 98 4.51 3.84 3.13
CA GLU A 98 3.19 3.86 2.51
C GLU A 98 2.10 4.18 3.54
N ILE A 99 1.45 5.33 3.36
CA ILE A 99 0.26 5.73 4.13
C ILE A 99 -0.90 4.82 3.74
N ASN A 100 -1.50 4.15 4.72
CA ASN A 100 -2.68 3.32 4.49
C ASN A 100 -3.98 4.14 4.57
N ALA A 101 -4.41 4.69 3.44
CA ALA A 101 -5.74 5.27 3.23
C ALA A 101 -6.69 4.24 2.55
N HIS A 102 -6.56 2.96 2.91
CA HIS A 102 -7.12 1.84 2.15
C HIS A 102 -7.89 0.81 2.96
N CYS A 103 -7.45 0.56 4.20
CA CYS A 103 -7.99 -0.50 5.04
C CYS A 103 -9.49 -0.28 5.30
N ARG A 104 -10.28 -1.33 5.11
CA ARG A 104 -11.74 -1.30 5.29
C ARG A 104 -12.24 -2.10 6.49
N GLN A 105 -11.33 -2.50 7.39
CA GLN A 105 -11.77 -3.22 8.58
C GLN A 105 -12.54 -2.26 9.48
N PRO A 106 -13.73 -2.63 9.98
CA PRO A 106 -14.57 -1.75 10.80
C PRO A 106 -13.80 -1.09 11.92
N GLU A 107 -12.95 -1.85 12.62
CA GLU A 107 -12.16 -1.39 13.77
C GLU A 107 -11.16 -0.29 13.40
N ILE A 108 -10.65 -0.28 12.16
CA ILE A 108 -9.75 0.76 11.64
C ILE A 108 -10.56 1.95 11.12
N THR A 109 -11.67 1.70 10.44
CA THR A 109 -12.50 2.78 9.87
C THR A 109 -13.25 3.57 10.94
N GLU A 110 -13.64 2.94 12.05
CA GLU A 110 -14.33 3.56 13.19
C GLU A 110 -13.49 4.61 13.91
N ILE A 111 -12.15 4.48 13.85
CA ILE A 111 -11.21 5.44 14.45
C ILE A 111 -10.73 6.50 13.45
N GLY A 112 -11.31 6.56 12.24
CA GLY A 112 -10.95 7.53 11.20
C GLY A 112 -9.75 7.15 10.32
N ALA A 113 -9.12 5.99 10.54
CA ALA A 113 -7.99 5.53 9.74
C ALA A 113 -8.44 4.67 8.52
N GLY A 114 -7.49 4.32 7.66
CA GLY A 114 -7.77 3.47 6.50
C GLY A 114 -8.62 4.20 5.46
N GLN A 115 -9.59 3.52 4.86
CA GLN A 115 -10.44 4.13 3.82
C GLN A 115 -11.30 5.29 4.34
N SER A 116 -11.48 5.44 5.66
CA SER A 116 -12.22 6.57 6.23
C SER A 116 -11.53 7.90 5.96
N MET A 117 -10.20 7.92 5.81
CA MET A 117 -9.45 9.12 5.44
C MET A 117 -9.90 9.68 4.07
N LEU A 118 -10.42 8.83 3.18
CA LEU A 118 -10.91 9.27 1.87
C LEU A 118 -12.24 10.03 1.94
N LEU A 119 -12.93 9.98 3.09
CA LEU A 119 -14.16 10.73 3.37
C LEU A 119 -13.87 12.06 4.08
N ASP A 120 -12.62 12.30 4.44
CA ASP A 120 -12.13 13.52 5.07
C ASP A 120 -10.90 14.02 4.29
N PRO A 121 -11.11 14.63 3.11
CA PRO A 121 -10.02 15.00 2.22
C PRO A 121 -9.09 16.05 2.84
N GLU A 122 -9.61 16.95 3.68
CA GLU A 122 -8.78 17.92 4.42
C GLU A 122 -7.83 17.20 5.37
N PHE A 123 -8.32 16.24 6.16
CA PHE A 123 -7.46 15.43 7.03
C PHE A 123 -6.42 14.66 6.23
N LEU A 124 -6.80 14.01 5.12
CA LEU A 124 -5.87 13.25 4.29
C LEU A 124 -4.80 14.15 3.65
N GLU A 125 -5.18 15.34 3.19
CA GLU A 125 -4.27 16.34 2.62
C GLU A 125 -3.24 16.79 3.66
N ASP A 126 -3.70 17.28 4.82
CA ASP A 126 -2.83 17.73 5.91
C ASP A 126 -1.90 16.61 6.39
N PHE A 127 -2.44 15.41 6.60
CA PHE A 127 -1.67 14.25 7.04
C PHE A 127 -0.61 13.87 6.00
N THR A 128 -0.96 13.87 4.72
CA THR A 128 -0.03 13.50 3.64
C THR A 128 1.04 14.57 3.47
N ALA A 129 0.68 15.85 3.51
CA ALA A 129 1.60 16.98 3.40
C ALA A 129 2.67 16.95 4.51
N GLU A 130 2.26 16.63 5.73
CA GLU A 130 3.16 16.51 6.88
C GLU A 130 4.16 15.35 6.69
N VAL A 131 3.70 14.22 6.14
CA VAL A 131 4.58 13.07 5.83
C VAL A 131 5.53 13.41 4.68
N THR A 132 5.03 13.92 3.54
CA THR A 132 5.86 14.24 2.36
C THR A 132 6.90 15.33 2.67
N GLY A 133 6.55 16.32 3.49
CA GLY A 133 7.46 17.39 3.87
C GLY A 133 8.61 16.97 4.79
N LYS A 134 8.53 15.80 5.45
CA LYS A 134 9.49 15.38 6.49
C LYS A 134 10.10 13.99 6.27
N ALA A 135 9.51 13.17 5.40
CA ALA A 135 10.00 11.82 5.14
C ALA A 135 11.44 11.83 4.57
N ARG A 136 12.22 10.81 4.94
CA ARG A 136 13.58 10.59 4.40
C ARG A 136 13.63 9.52 3.31
N SER A 137 12.57 8.73 3.18
CA SER A 137 12.35 7.77 2.11
C SER A 137 11.22 8.26 1.20
N ARG A 138 10.97 7.57 0.09
CA ARG A 138 9.86 7.91 -0.81
C ARG A 138 8.52 7.70 -0.11
N VAL A 139 7.51 8.47 -0.52
CA VAL A 139 6.16 8.39 0.06
C VAL A 139 5.20 7.78 -0.94
N SER A 140 4.54 6.70 -0.53
CA SER A 140 3.40 6.10 -1.21
C SER A 140 2.13 6.39 -0.43
N VAL A 141 1.00 6.57 -1.12
CA VAL A 141 -0.31 6.57 -0.48
C VAL A 141 -1.15 5.49 -1.13
N LYS A 142 -1.56 4.52 -0.32
CA LYS A 142 -2.46 3.47 -0.79
C LYS A 142 -3.90 3.86 -0.55
N ILE A 143 -4.64 4.04 -1.63
CA ILE A 143 -6.06 4.42 -1.61
C ILE A 143 -6.96 3.27 -2.08
N ARG A 144 -8.21 3.29 -1.64
CA ARG A 144 -9.24 2.34 -2.09
C ARG A 144 -10.18 3.04 -3.08
N GLY A 145 -10.35 2.42 -4.24
CA GLY A 145 -11.34 2.84 -5.22
C GLY A 145 -12.77 2.54 -4.78
N ASN A 146 -13.70 3.34 -5.29
CA ASN A 146 -15.15 3.15 -5.14
C ASN A 146 -15.63 3.09 -3.69
N VAL A 147 -15.04 3.92 -2.81
CA VAL A 147 -15.56 4.13 -1.45
C VAL A 147 -16.79 5.05 -1.55
N PRO A 148 -17.98 4.63 -1.06
CA PRO A 148 -19.17 5.47 -1.14
C PRO A 148 -18.97 6.82 -0.43
N GLY A 149 -19.17 7.92 -1.17
CA GLY A 149 -19.01 9.28 -0.67
C GLY A 149 -17.61 9.88 -0.87
N ALA A 150 -16.61 9.10 -1.29
CA ALA A 150 -15.28 9.61 -1.61
C ALA A 150 -15.14 9.92 -3.11
N ASP A 151 -14.50 11.04 -3.43
CA ASP A 151 -14.03 11.32 -4.80
C ASP A 151 -12.61 10.76 -4.98
N THR A 152 -12.50 9.52 -5.46
CA THR A 152 -11.19 8.87 -5.63
C THR A 152 -10.29 9.61 -6.63
N VAL A 153 -10.85 10.20 -7.69
CA VAL A 153 -10.07 10.91 -8.71
C VAL A 153 -9.59 12.24 -8.16
N GLY A 154 -10.47 13.00 -7.50
CA GLY A 154 -10.10 14.23 -6.80
C GLY A 154 -9.02 14.00 -5.74
N VAL A 155 -9.16 12.96 -4.91
CA VAL A 155 -8.13 12.58 -3.93
C VAL A 155 -6.81 12.26 -4.62
N ALA A 156 -6.80 11.51 -5.72
CA ALA A 156 -5.56 11.22 -6.44
C ALA A 156 -4.87 12.47 -6.98
N GLY A 157 -5.64 13.45 -7.47
CA GLY A 157 -5.11 14.76 -7.89
C GLY A 157 -4.47 15.53 -6.74
N VAL A 158 -5.14 15.60 -5.58
CA VAL A 158 -4.57 16.24 -4.37
C VAL A 158 -3.27 15.55 -3.94
N LEU A 159 -3.23 14.22 -3.93
CA LEU A 159 -2.02 13.47 -3.59
C LEU A 159 -0.87 13.77 -4.57
N ALA A 160 -1.17 13.90 -5.87
CA ALA A 160 -0.19 14.28 -6.89
C ALA A 160 0.35 15.70 -6.66
N ASP A 161 -0.52 16.66 -6.34
CA ASP A 161 -0.13 18.05 -6.05
C ASP A 161 0.75 18.16 -4.78
N LEU A 162 0.55 17.25 -3.81
CA LEU A 162 1.40 17.12 -2.61
C LEU A 162 2.76 16.46 -2.89
N GLY A 163 2.99 15.98 -4.11
CA GLY A 163 4.25 15.40 -4.54
C GLY A 163 4.54 14.01 -3.97
N VAL A 164 3.50 13.18 -3.77
CA VAL A 164 3.73 11.77 -3.39
C VAL A 164 4.46 11.04 -4.53
N ASP A 165 5.42 10.17 -4.21
CA ASP A 165 6.15 9.41 -5.23
C ASP A 165 5.26 8.33 -5.87
N TYR A 166 4.35 7.72 -5.08
CA TYR A 166 3.49 6.64 -5.54
C TYR A 166 2.03 6.84 -5.12
N ILE A 167 1.13 6.70 -6.08
CA ILE A 167 -0.31 6.52 -5.82
C ILE A 167 -0.60 5.04 -6.01
N HIS A 168 -0.88 4.33 -4.91
CA HIS A 168 -1.17 2.90 -4.95
C HIS A 168 -2.68 2.67 -4.88
N LEU A 169 -3.30 2.47 -6.04
CA LEU A 169 -4.75 2.35 -6.18
C LEU A 169 -5.21 0.89 -6.05
N ASP A 170 -5.92 0.53 -4.98
CA ASP A 170 -6.77 -0.66 -4.98
C ASP A 170 -8.03 -0.35 -5.80
N ALA A 171 -8.01 -0.72 -7.08
CA ALA A 171 -9.11 -0.55 -8.03
C ALA A 171 -10.24 -1.57 -7.79
N MET A 172 -10.75 -1.62 -6.55
CA MET A 172 -11.88 -2.47 -6.19
C MET A 172 -13.12 -2.03 -6.94
N LYS A 173 -13.81 -2.99 -7.58
CA LYS A 173 -15.12 -2.77 -8.19
C LYS A 173 -16.22 -3.43 -7.34
N PRO A 174 -17.05 -2.66 -6.62
CA PRO A 174 -18.12 -3.23 -5.79
C PRO A 174 -19.06 -4.12 -6.61
N GLY A 175 -19.32 -5.33 -6.12
CA GLY A 175 -20.21 -6.28 -6.79
C GLY A 175 -19.59 -7.06 -7.95
N GLU A 176 -18.33 -6.81 -8.32
CA GLU A 176 -17.67 -7.46 -9.44
C GLU A 176 -16.36 -8.14 -9.03
N ASP A 177 -16.05 -9.30 -9.63
CA ASP A 177 -14.81 -10.03 -9.36
C ASP A 177 -13.66 -9.61 -10.30
N ARG A 178 -13.57 -8.30 -10.59
CA ARG A 178 -12.52 -7.71 -11.43
C ARG A 178 -12.07 -6.36 -10.88
N ALA A 179 -10.93 -5.89 -11.37
CA ALA A 179 -10.47 -4.54 -11.11
C ALA A 179 -11.34 -3.52 -11.87
N ASP A 180 -11.48 -2.33 -11.32
CA ASP A 180 -12.12 -1.21 -12.00
C ASP A 180 -11.12 -0.47 -12.90
N LEU A 181 -10.90 -1.01 -14.10
CA LEU A 181 -9.93 -0.48 -15.06
C LEU A 181 -10.29 0.94 -15.55
N GLU A 182 -11.58 1.29 -15.54
CA GLU A 182 -12.01 2.66 -15.88
C GLU A 182 -11.53 3.66 -14.82
N LEU A 183 -11.64 3.31 -13.54
CA LEU A 183 -11.11 4.12 -12.45
C LEU A 183 -9.58 4.25 -12.54
N VAL A 184 -8.87 3.20 -12.93
CA VAL A 184 -7.41 3.26 -13.17
C VAL A 184 -7.09 4.27 -14.25
N SER A 185 -7.83 4.26 -15.37
CA SER A 185 -7.66 5.23 -16.46
C SER A 185 -7.90 6.66 -15.98
N LEU A 186 -8.99 6.92 -15.27
CA LEU A 186 -9.29 8.25 -14.74
C LEU A 186 -8.22 8.75 -13.76
N VAL A 187 -7.71 7.89 -12.89
CA VAL A 187 -6.63 8.26 -11.96
C VAL A 187 -5.32 8.50 -12.71
N SER A 188 -5.05 7.76 -13.79
CA SER A 188 -3.84 7.96 -14.60
C SER A 188 -3.77 9.32 -15.28
N GLU A 189 -4.92 9.96 -15.52
CA GLU A 189 -5.00 11.30 -16.11
C GLU A 189 -4.67 12.42 -15.12
N VAL A 190 -4.77 12.17 -13.81
CA VAL A 190 -4.59 13.18 -12.75
C VAL A 190 -3.40 12.92 -11.84
N LYS A 191 -2.69 11.80 -12.00
CA LYS A 191 -1.58 11.38 -11.13
C LYS A 191 -0.33 12.28 -11.18
N GLY A 192 -0.25 13.21 -12.13
CA GLY A 192 0.94 14.03 -12.36
C GLY A 192 2.21 13.19 -12.54
N ASP A 193 3.28 13.59 -11.84
CA ASP A 193 4.58 12.93 -11.85
C ASP A 193 4.63 11.66 -10.96
N SER A 194 3.59 11.41 -10.15
CA SER A 194 3.53 10.21 -9.31
C SER A 194 3.46 8.94 -10.17
N ILE A 195 4.04 7.86 -9.65
CA ILE A 195 3.91 6.52 -10.24
C ILE A 195 2.59 5.90 -9.75
N LEU A 196 1.71 5.54 -10.68
CA LEU A 196 0.46 4.86 -10.39
C LEU A 196 0.67 3.34 -10.30
N ILE A 197 0.53 2.79 -9.10
CA ILE A 197 0.56 1.34 -8.85
C ILE A 197 -0.87 0.82 -8.81
N GLY A 198 -1.27 0.06 -9.83
CA GLY A 198 -2.58 -0.60 -9.90
C GLY A 198 -2.63 -1.88 -9.06
N ASN A 199 -3.67 -2.02 -8.24
CA ASN A 199 -3.92 -3.19 -7.39
C ASN A 199 -5.38 -3.69 -7.55
N ASN A 200 -5.64 -4.86 -6.95
CA ASN A 200 -6.87 -5.64 -6.99
C ASN A 200 -7.01 -6.51 -8.25
N SER A 201 -7.47 -7.75 -8.03
CA SER A 201 -7.68 -8.78 -9.06
C SER A 201 -6.55 -9.04 -10.06
N VAL A 202 -5.31 -8.62 -9.77
CA VAL A 202 -4.10 -9.09 -10.47
C VAL A 202 -3.81 -10.54 -10.02
N ARG A 203 -4.10 -11.50 -10.89
CA ARG A 203 -4.07 -12.95 -10.61
C ARG A 203 -3.21 -13.75 -11.59
N ASP A 204 -2.83 -13.13 -12.70
CA ASP A 204 -2.07 -13.68 -13.81
C ASP A 204 -1.46 -12.55 -14.64
N LEU A 205 -0.72 -12.90 -15.70
CA LEU A 205 -0.11 -11.93 -16.60
C LEU A 205 -1.15 -11.16 -17.44
N GLU A 206 -2.33 -11.72 -17.69
CA GLU A 206 -3.39 -11.07 -18.46
C GLU A 206 -4.00 -9.90 -17.67
N SER A 207 -4.40 -10.17 -16.43
CA SER A 207 -4.90 -9.15 -15.49
C SER A 207 -3.83 -8.09 -15.16
N ALA A 208 -2.55 -8.47 -15.06
CA ALA A 208 -1.46 -7.51 -14.94
C ALA A 208 -1.35 -6.61 -16.18
N ARG A 209 -1.36 -7.17 -17.39
CA ARG A 209 -1.36 -6.39 -18.64
C ARG A 209 -2.58 -5.49 -18.77
N ALA A 210 -3.76 -5.96 -18.37
CA ALA A 210 -4.98 -5.16 -18.41
C ALA A 210 -4.89 -3.93 -17.49
N MET A 211 -4.28 -4.09 -16.31
CA MET A 211 -4.04 -2.97 -15.39
C MET A 211 -3.07 -1.93 -15.99
N LEU A 212 -1.97 -2.39 -16.58
CA LEU A 212 -1.00 -1.50 -17.24
C LEU A 212 -1.61 -0.81 -18.48
N ALA A 213 -2.36 -1.55 -19.29
CA ALA A 213 -3.07 -1.00 -20.46
C ALA A 213 -4.15 0.02 -20.09
N ALA A 214 -4.65 -0.03 -18.84
CA ALA A 214 -5.57 0.96 -18.30
C ALA A 214 -4.88 2.23 -17.80
N GLY A 215 -3.56 2.34 -17.91
CA GLY A 215 -2.80 3.56 -17.54
C GLY A 215 -2.02 3.47 -16.23
N ALA A 216 -2.01 2.31 -15.55
CA ALA A 216 -1.10 2.12 -14.42
C ALA A 216 0.37 1.99 -14.90
N ASP A 217 1.29 2.60 -14.16
CA ASP A 217 2.74 2.51 -14.43
C ASP A 217 3.34 1.20 -13.88
N ALA A 218 2.73 0.65 -12.83
CA ALA A 218 3.13 -0.59 -12.19
C ALA A 218 1.91 -1.37 -11.67
N VAL A 219 2.13 -2.64 -11.32
CA VAL A 219 1.10 -3.51 -10.73
C VAL A 219 1.55 -4.08 -9.39
N SER A 220 0.61 -4.23 -8.46
CA SER A 220 0.87 -4.95 -7.20
C SER A 220 -0.04 -6.16 -7.04
N VAL A 221 0.52 -7.24 -6.49
CA VAL A 221 -0.16 -8.52 -6.30
C VAL A 221 -0.35 -8.78 -4.82
N ALA A 222 -1.58 -9.12 -4.41
CA ALA A 222 -1.91 -9.40 -3.02
C ALA A 222 -2.46 -10.82 -2.84
N ARG A 223 -3.78 -11.01 -2.99
CA ARG A 223 -4.46 -12.29 -2.68
C ARG A 223 -3.93 -13.48 -3.50
N ALA A 224 -3.52 -13.27 -4.75
CA ALA A 224 -2.95 -14.35 -5.57
C ALA A 224 -1.63 -14.90 -4.99
N ALA A 225 -0.90 -14.09 -4.21
CA ALA A 225 0.37 -14.44 -3.61
C ALA A 225 0.23 -14.97 -2.16
N ILE A 226 -0.97 -15.01 -1.59
CA ILE A 226 -1.19 -15.21 -0.14
C ILE A 226 -0.63 -16.53 0.40
N SER A 227 -0.50 -17.55 -0.46
CA SER A 227 0.09 -18.85 -0.11
C SER A 227 1.63 -18.84 -0.06
N GLY A 228 2.26 -17.71 -0.36
CA GLY A 228 3.70 -17.58 -0.55
C GLY A 228 4.19 -18.17 -1.89
N ARG A 229 3.28 -18.41 -2.84
CA ARG A 229 3.59 -18.88 -4.20
C ARG A 229 2.73 -18.12 -5.20
N LEU A 230 3.22 -18.01 -6.43
CA LEU A 230 2.49 -17.44 -7.56
C LEU A 230 2.43 -18.43 -8.71
N GLY A 231 1.31 -18.43 -9.43
CA GLY A 231 1.11 -19.26 -10.63
C GLY A 231 1.72 -18.67 -11.90
N PHE A 232 2.39 -17.51 -11.81
CA PHE A 232 2.96 -16.78 -12.93
C PHE A 232 4.21 -16.01 -12.47
N ASN A 233 5.08 -15.66 -13.41
CA ASN A 233 6.31 -14.92 -13.15
C ASN A 233 6.24 -13.52 -13.78
N LEU A 234 6.38 -12.47 -12.98
CA LEU A 234 6.31 -11.08 -13.44
C LEU A 234 7.46 -10.70 -14.39
N ARG A 235 8.58 -11.44 -14.42
CA ARG A 235 9.64 -11.24 -15.43
C ARG A 235 9.17 -11.53 -16.86
N GLU A 236 8.08 -12.27 -17.01
CA GLU A 236 7.46 -12.54 -18.31
C GLU A 236 6.50 -11.42 -18.73
N LEU A 237 6.25 -10.44 -17.86
CA LEU A 237 5.45 -9.25 -18.16
C LEU A 237 6.25 -8.34 -19.09
N LYS A 238 6.16 -8.60 -20.39
CA LYS A 238 6.62 -7.66 -21.41
C LYS A 238 5.55 -6.60 -21.58
N PHE A 239 5.86 -5.38 -21.15
CA PHE A 239 5.07 -4.21 -21.51
C PHE A 239 5.82 -3.48 -22.61
N ASN A 240 5.33 -3.60 -23.84
CA ASN A 240 5.79 -2.74 -24.93
C ASN A 240 5.04 -1.43 -24.78
N SER A 241 5.73 -0.40 -24.28
CA SER A 241 5.33 0.97 -24.58
C SER A 241 5.75 1.23 -26.03
N ASP A 242 4.85 0.93 -26.97
CA ASP A 242 4.93 1.50 -28.32
C ASP A 242 4.66 3.01 -28.25
#